data_AF-A0ABF7QC55-F1
#
_entry.id   AF-A0ABF7QC55-F1
#
_cell.length_a   1.000
_cell.length_b   1.000
_cell.length_c   1.000
_cell.angle_alpha   90.00
_cell.angle_beta   90.00
_cell.angle_gamma   90.00
#
_symmetry.space_group_name_H-M   'P 1'
#
loop_
_entity.id
_entity.type
_entity.pdbx_description
1 polymer ?
#
loop_
_entity_poly.entity_id
_entity_poly.type
_entity_poly.pdbx_seq_one_letter_code
_entity_poly.pdbx_strand_id
1 'polypeptide(L)'
;MRRIVLAALTMGSLAAAGVAFAFDNGQFENVPPDIRAWFKSVIAPNGVPCCDISDGHRTTYDVRDGTYWVPIEGRWMAVPERAIIRDRGNPVGEAVVWYVHHRGDIIISCFVPADAV
;
A
#
# COMPACT_ATOMS: atom_id res chain seq x y z
N MET A 1 18.00 -3.11 48.91
CA MET A 1 18.55 -4.12 47.98
C MET A 1 17.57 -4.47 46.84
N ARG A 2 16.33 -4.89 47.11
CA ARG A 2 15.32 -5.24 46.09
C ARG A 2 14.98 -4.11 45.08
N ARG A 3 14.95 -2.85 45.53
CA ARG A 3 14.72 -1.65 44.69
C ARG A 3 15.88 -1.27 43.76
N ILE A 4 17.12 -1.64 44.11
CA ILE A 4 18.32 -1.36 43.30
C ILE A 4 18.45 -2.38 42.18
N VAL A 5 18.07 -3.64 42.45
CA VAL A 5 18.02 -4.72 41.45
C VAL A 5 17.00 -4.42 40.36
N LEU A 6 15.83 -3.88 40.72
CA LEU A 6 14.79 -3.46 39.76
C LEU A 6 15.26 -2.34 38.82
N ALA A 7 16.02 -1.35 39.32
CA ALA A 7 16.55 -0.25 38.51
C ALA A 7 17.67 -0.69 37.55
N ALA A 8 18.50 -1.65 37.96
CA ALA A 8 19.57 -2.21 37.11
C ALA A 8 19.00 -3.06 35.96
N LEU A 9 17.91 -3.78 36.20
CA LEU A 9 17.24 -4.62 35.19
C LEU A 9 16.57 -3.81 34.07
N THR A 10 16.09 -2.60 34.35
CA THR A 10 15.48 -1.72 33.34
C THR A 10 16.50 -0.98 32.46
N MET A 11 17.73 -0.81 32.93
CA MET A 11 18.76 -0.03 32.23
C MET A 11 19.59 -0.86 31.25
N GLY A 12 19.64 -2.18 31.41
CA GLY A 12 20.29 -3.11 30.47
C GLY A 12 19.53 -3.33 29.15
N SER A 13 18.25 -2.93 29.08
CA SER A 13 17.39 -3.20 27.91
C SER A 13 17.57 -2.21 26.75
N LEU A 14 18.25 -1.07 26.95
CA LEU A 14 18.41 -0.04 25.91
C LEU A 14 19.58 -0.30 24.95
N ALA A 15 20.53 -1.18 25.30
CA ALA A 15 21.79 -1.32 24.56
C ALA A 15 21.73 -2.29 23.35
N ALA A 16 20.57 -2.90 23.06
CA ALA A 16 20.42 -3.91 22.01
C ALA A 16 19.55 -3.45 20.81
N ALA A 17 19.35 -2.16 20.63
CA ALA A 17 18.69 -1.64 19.42
C ALA A 17 19.70 -1.66 18.26
N GLY A 18 19.70 -2.73 17.47
CA GLY A 18 20.45 -2.79 16.21
C GLY A 18 19.98 -1.69 15.25
N VAL A 19 20.91 -1.15 14.46
CA VAL A 19 20.57 -0.26 13.33
C VAL A 19 19.70 -1.04 12.34
N ALA A 20 18.47 -0.59 12.13
CA ALA A 20 17.61 -1.10 11.07
C ALA A 20 18.02 -0.42 9.76
N PHE A 21 18.54 -1.20 8.81
CA PHE A 21 18.76 -0.75 7.45
C PHE A 21 17.50 -0.99 6.64
N ALA A 22 16.94 0.06 6.05
CA ALA A 22 15.96 -0.09 4.99
C ALA A 22 16.68 -0.64 3.75
N PHE A 23 16.14 -1.69 3.15
CA PHE A 23 16.67 -2.29 1.92
C PHE A 23 15.83 -1.82 0.74
N ASP A 24 16.42 -1.02 -0.15
CA ASP A 24 15.83 -0.59 -1.41
C ASP A 24 16.56 -1.32 -2.56
N ASN A 25 15.81 -1.98 -3.44
CA ASN A 25 16.38 -2.66 -4.61
C ASN A 25 16.74 -1.67 -5.74
N GLY A 26 16.48 -0.37 -5.55
CA GLY A 26 16.72 0.67 -6.56
C GLY A 26 15.72 0.63 -7.71
N GLN A 27 14.71 -0.24 -7.67
CA GLN A 27 13.72 -0.41 -8.73
C GLN A 27 12.89 0.86 -8.96
N PHE A 28 12.87 1.77 -7.99
CA PHE A 28 12.17 3.04 -8.05
C PHE A 28 13.10 4.27 -8.10
N GLU A 29 14.41 4.10 -8.34
CA GLU A 29 15.37 5.22 -8.34
C GLU A 29 15.09 6.20 -9.49
N ASN A 30 14.79 5.68 -10.69
CA ASN A 30 14.61 6.47 -11.93
C ASN A 30 13.15 6.69 -12.34
N VAL A 31 12.21 6.66 -11.40
CA VAL A 31 10.80 6.95 -11.66
C VAL A 31 10.60 8.47 -11.80
N PRO A 32 9.88 8.96 -12.83
CA PRO A 32 9.59 10.38 -12.99
C PRO A 32 8.98 11.00 -11.71
N PRO A 33 9.41 12.21 -11.31
CA PRO A 33 8.99 12.80 -10.03
C PRO A 33 7.48 12.99 -9.88
N ASP A 34 6.79 13.30 -10.96
CA ASP A 34 5.33 13.45 -11.05
C ASP A 34 4.59 12.13 -10.79
N ILE A 35 5.07 11.02 -11.36
CA ILE A 35 4.53 9.69 -11.10
C ILE A 35 4.72 9.30 -9.62
N ARG A 36 5.92 9.54 -9.08
CA ARG A 36 6.20 9.29 -7.66
C ARG A 36 5.30 10.13 -6.75
N ALA A 37 5.11 11.41 -7.08
CA ALA A 37 4.25 12.31 -6.33
C ALA A 37 2.78 11.86 -6.40
N TRP A 38 2.32 11.39 -7.56
CA TRP A 38 0.98 10.84 -7.71
C TRP A 38 0.76 9.66 -6.76
N PHE A 39 1.61 8.62 -6.79
CA PHE A 39 1.51 7.46 -5.89
C PHE A 39 1.42 7.86 -4.41
N LYS A 40 2.26 8.80 -3.96
CA LYS A 40 2.25 9.31 -2.58
C LYS A 40 0.99 10.08 -2.20
N SER A 41 0.27 10.58 -3.19
CA SER A 41 -0.86 11.47 -2.98
C SER A 41 -2.22 10.76 -3.10
N VAL A 42 -2.26 9.53 -3.59
CA VAL A 42 -3.48 8.73 -3.70
C VAL A 42 -3.92 8.29 -2.30
N ILE A 43 -5.11 8.69 -1.90
CA ILE A 43 -5.71 8.42 -0.60
C ILE A 43 -7.01 7.67 -0.84
N ALA A 44 -7.20 6.55 -0.14
CA ALA A 44 -8.46 5.82 -0.18
C ALA A 44 -9.62 6.70 0.32
N PRO A 45 -10.88 6.44 -0.10
CA PRO A 45 -12.05 7.17 0.39
C PRO A 45 -12.22 7.18 1.93
N ASN A 46 -11.59 6.24 2.64
CA ASN A 46 -11.56 6.21 4.11
C ASN A 46 -10.46 7.10 4.74
N GLY A 47 -9.73 7.89 3.96
CA GLY A 47 -8.69 8.81 4.41
C GLY A 47 -7.30 8.20 4.59
N VAL A 48 -7.11 6.92 4.29
CA VAL A 48 -5.82 6.24 4.45
C VAL A 48 -4.99 6.35 3.17
N PRO A 49 -3.72 6.81 3.21
CA PRO A 49 -2.85 6.82 2.03
C PRO A 49 -2.62 5.41 1.49
N CYS A 50 -2.78 5.21 0.18
CA CYS A 50 -2.67 3.89 -0.42
C CYS A 50 -1.23 3.36 -0.38
N CYS A 51 -0.27 4.23 -0.69
CA CYS A 51 1.16 3.92 -0.73
C CYS A 51 1.78 3.66 0.65
N ASP A 52 1.13 4.08 1.75
CA ASP A 52 1.64 3.84 3.11
C ASP A 52 1.25 2.46 3.66
N ILE A 53 0.28 1.79 3.02
CA ILE A 53 -0.26 0.50 3.47
C ILE A 53 0.25 -0.65 2.62
N SER A 54 0.34 -0.48 1.29
CA SER A 54 0.85 -1.49 0.38
C SER A 54 1.48 -0.86 -0.85
N ASP A 55 2.23 -1.67 -1.59
CA ASP A 55 2.66 -1.30 -2.94
C ASP A 55 1.46 -1.27 -3.89
N GLY A 56 1.56 -0.42 -4.91
CA GLY A 56 0.58 -0.36 -5.99
C GLY A 56 1.01 -1.25 -7.15
N HIS A 57 0.10 -2.09 -7.61
CA HIS A 57 0.33 -3.03 -8.69
C HIS A 57 -0.42 -2.60 -9.93
N ARG A 58 0.31 -2.43 -11.04
CA ARG A 58 -0.31 -2.28 -12.36
C ARG A 58 -1.11 -3.54 -12.66
N THR A 59 -2.32 -3.37 -13.18
CA THR A 59 -3.23 -4.47 -13.42
C THR A 59 -4.15 -4.20 -14.59
N THR A 60 -4.67 -5.26 -15.18
CA THR A 60 -5.83 -5.18 -16.08
C THR A 60 -7.11 -5.27 -15.25
N TYR A 61 -8.25 -4.93 -15.85
CA TYR A 61 -9.53 -5.10 -15.20
C TYR A 61 -10.63 -5.44 -16.20
N ASP A 62 -11.66 -6.09 -15.71
CA ASP A 62 -12.95 -6.25 -16.39
C ASP A 62 -13.99 -5.37 -15.70
N VAL A 63 -15.03 -4.97 -16.42
CA VAL A 63 -16.24 -4.40 -15.82
C VAL A 63 -17.38 -5.37 -16.03
N ARG A 64 -17.96 -5.88 -14.93
CA ARG A 64 -19.05 -6.85 -14.93
C ARG A 64 -20.20 -6.23 -14.14
N ASP A 65 -21.32 -5.98 -14.82
CA ASP A 65 -22.50 -5.35 -14.22
C ASP A 65 -22.18 -4.04 -13.46
N GLY A 66 -21.30 -3.21 -14.05
CA GLY A 66 -20.86 -1.94 -13.45
C GLY A 66 -19.83 -2.07 -12.33
N THR A 67 -19.44 -3.28 -11.95
CA THR A 67 -18.41 -3.54 -10.93
C THR A 67 -17.07 -3.83 -11.59
N TYR A 68 -15.99 -3.21 -11.12
CA TYR A 68 -14.64 -3.56 -11.56
C TYR A 68 -14.21 -4.89 -10.96
N TRP A 69 -13.55 -5.72 -11.77
CA TRP A 69 -12.91 -6.94 -11.34
C TRP A 69 -11.45 -6.90 -11.73
N VAL A 70 -10.57 -7.26 -10.80
CA VAL A 70 -9.11 -7.26 -11.02
C VAL A 70 -8.54 -8.64 -10.76
N PRO A 71 -7.57 -9.11 -11.56
CA PRO A 71 -6.85 -10.34 -11.29
C PRO A 71 -5.80 -10.09 -10.20
N ILE A 72 -5.95 -10.78 -9.07
CA ILE A 72 -4.96 -10.79 -7.98
C ILE A 72 -4.63 -12.24 -7.69
N GLU A 73 -3.35 -12.60 -7.79
CA GLU A 73 -2.86 -13.96 -7.46
C GLU A 73 -3.64 -15.08 -8.17
N GLY A 74 -3.92 -14.87 -9.47
CA GLY A 74 -4.65 -15.83 -10.31
C GLY A 74 -6.17 -15.88 -10.09
N ARG A 75 -6.71 -15.02 -9.21
CA ARG A 75 -8.15 -14.95 -8.91
C ARG A 75 -8.72 -13.60 -9.35
N TRP A 76 -9.85 -13.63 -10.03
CA TRP A 76 -10.62 -12.42 -10.29
C TRP A 76 -11.37 -12.01 -9.03
N MET A 77 -11.15 -10.78 -8.58
CA MET A 77 -11.76 -10.23 -7.37
C MET A 77 -12.54 -8.96 -7.71
N ALA A 78 -13.77 -8.86 -7.20
CA ALA A 78 -14.55 -7.64 -7.29
C ALA A 78 -13.89 -6.53 -6.47
N VAL A 79 -13.71 -5.37 -7.08
CA VAL A 79 -13.21 -4.17 -6.41
C VAL A 79 -14.36 -3.60 -5.56
N PRO A 80 -14.20 -3.48 -4.24
CA PRO A 80 -15.20 -2.83 -3.40
C PRO A 80 -15.37 -1.37 -3.81
N GLU A 81 -16.60 -0.87 -3.87
CA GLU A 81 -16.88 0.53 -4.27
C GLU A 81 -16.10 1.54 -3.42
N ARG A 82 -15.98 1.27 -2.11
CA ARG A 82 -15.19 2.06 -1.16
C ARG A 82 -13.69 2.15 -1.45
N ALA A 83 -13.16 1.35 -2.38
CA ALA A 83 -11.76 1.34 -2.77
C ALA A 83 -11.52 2.06 -4.11
N ILE A 84 -12.58 2.40 -4.85
CA ILE A 84 -12.46 3.02 -6.18
C ILE A 84 -12.15 4.52 -6.02
N ILE A 85 -11.10 4.97 -6.68
CA ILE A 85 -10.62 6.36 -6.65
C ILE A 85 -10.64 6.93 -8.07
N ARG A 86 -11.21 8.13 -8.26
CA ARG A 86 -11.35 8.79 -9.57
C ARG A 86 -11.01 10.27 -9.58
N ASP A 87 -10.70 10.88 -8.45
CA ASP A 87 -10.58 12.33 -8.29
C ASP A 87 -9.18 12.89 -8.57
N ARG A 88 -8.20 12.04 -8.94
CA ARG A 88 -6.78 12.40 -9.05
C ARG A 88 -6.15 12.06 -10.41
N GLY A 89 -6.96 11.62 -11.37
CA GLY A 89 -6.50 11.06 -12.63
C GLY A 89 -5.60 9.81 -12.45
N ASN A 90 -5.10 9.28 -13.56
CA ASN A 90 -4.13 8.17 -13.55
C ASN A 90 -3.02 8.39 -14.59
N PRO A 91 -1.84 8.92 -14.19
CA PRO A 91 -0.73 9.19 -15.10
C PRO A 91 0.05 7.93 -15.48
N VAL A 92 -0.26 6.77 -14.89
CA VAL A 92 0.41 5.50 -15.18
C VAL A 92 -0.03 4.93 -16.54
N GLY A 93 -1.24 5.29 -17.00
CA GLY A 93 -1.82 4.78 -18.26
C GLY A 93 -2.35 3.35 -18.17
N GLU A 94 -2.23 2.70 -17.02
CA GLU A 94 -2.75 1.37 -16.70
C GLU A 94 -3.47 1.44 -15.35
N ALA A 95 -4.43 0.54 -15.10
CA ALA A 95 -5.09 0.53 -13.80
C ALA A 95 -4.09 0.11 -12.72
N VAL A 96 -4.27 0.65 -11.51
CA VAL A 96 -3.41 0.33 -10.37
C VAL A 96 -4.28 -0.14 -9.21
N VAL A 97 -3.92 -1.28 -8.63
CA VAL A 97 -4.58 -1.87 -7.46
C VAL A 97 -3.61 -1.95 -6.28
N TRP A 98 -4.10 -1.61 -5.10
CA TRP A 98 -3.43 -1.77 -3.82
C TRP A 98 -4.21 -2.79 -3.00
N TYR A 99 -3.51 -3.75 -2.44
CA TYR A 99 -4.12 -4.78 -1.62
C TYR A 99 -3.15 -5.27 -0.54
N VAL A 100 -3.73 -5.80 0.53
CA VAL A 100 -2.97 -6.42 1.64
C VAL A 100 -3.53 -7.81 1.92
N HIS A 101 -2.67 -8.69 2.44
CA HIS A 101 -3.11 -9.94 3.05
C HIS A 101 -3.42 -9.69 4.53
N HIS A 102 -4.67 -9.92 4.92
CA HIS A 102 -5.11 -9.83 6.31
C HIS A 102 -5.81 -11.12 6.71
N ARG A 103 -5.24 -11.84 7.69
CA ARG A 103 -5.78 -13.12 8.20
C ARG A 103 -6.02 -14.19 7.12
N GLY A 104 -5.21 -14.19 6.06
CA GLY A 104 -5.33 -15.13 4.94
C GLY A 104 -6.21 -14.66 3.79
N ASP A 105 -6.92 -13.54 3.96
CA ASP A 105 -7.74 -12.94 2.90
C ASP A 105 -7.02 -11.76 2.24
N ILE A 106 -7.31 -11.56 0.95
CA ILE A 106 -6.86 -10.39 0.19
C ILE A 106 -7.89 -9.27 0.37
N ILE A 107 -7.44 -8.12 0.87
CA ILE A 107 -8.26 -6.92 1.01
C ILE A 107 -7.75 -5.87 0.03
N ILE A 108 -8.58 -5.54 -0.96
CA ILE A 108 -8.33 -4.41 -1.86
C ILE A 108 -8.57 -3.12 -1.07
N SER A 109 -7.51 -2.34 -0.88
CA SER A 109 -7.52 -1.06 -0.15
C SER A 109 -7.81 0.10 -1.09
N CYS A 110 -7.21 0.08 -2.29
CA CYS A 110 -7.37 1.12 -3.30
C CYS A 110 -7.38 0.54 -4.71
N PHE A 111 -8.08 1.22 -5.60
CA PHE A 111 -8.10 0.93 -7.02
C PHE A 111 -8.30 2.22 -7.79
N VAL A 112 -7.38 2.51 -8.71
CA VAL A 112 -7.52 3.60 -9.68
C VAL A 112 -7.64 2.96 -11.07
N PRO A 113 -8.76 3.14 -11.79
CA PRO A 113 -8.91 2.60 -13.13
C PRO A 113 -8.01 3.35 -14.13
N ALA A 114 -7.75 2.75 -15.29
CA ALA A 114 -6.88 3.34 -16.32
C ALA A 114 -7.44 4.63 -16.93
N ASP A 115 -8.77 4.77 -16.94
CA ASP A 115 -9.52 5.90 -17.51
C ASP A 115 -9.91 6.95 -16.46
N ALA A 116 -9.34 6.91 -15.26
CA ALA A 116 -9.52 7.98 -14.29
C ALA A 116 -8.92 9.28 -14.86
N VAL A 117 -9.78 10.30 -15.03
CA VAL A 117 -9.43 11.64 -15.51
C VAL A 117 -9.27 12.59 -14.34
#